data_AF-A0A957UJV5-F1
#
_entry.id   AF-A0A957UJV5-F1
#
_cell.length_a   1.000
_cell.length_b   1.000
_cell.length_c   1.000
_cell.angle_alpha   90.00
_cell.angle_beta   90.00
_cell.angle_gamma   90.00
#
_symmetry.space_group_name_H-M   'P 1'
#
loop_
_entity.id
_entity.type
_entity.pdbx_description
1 polymer ?
#
loop_
_entity_poly.entity_id
_entity_poly.type
_entity_poly.pdbx_seq_one_letter_code
_entity_poly.pdbx_strand_id
1 'polypeptide(L)'
;MAQTLASAPPPMNKGFFSRISSYIFDIRFLGVIVQIAFIAIVILGVRTLGGNFAQNAGKLGRAQFICRDGSFSYRCAYDFMDGNAGFDISDPPLEYKTTDSFWWALWNGIINTFRVGILALIATTILGTLAGIARLSDNWLLSKVALVYVEITRNTPVLVQLLLLYFSVVLALPDIREAIQPFGLPIFLSNRGLSIPWPEFMSSAPIWLAFLILG
;
A
#
# COMPACT_ATOMS: atom_id res chain seq x y z
N MET A 1 57.78 56.27 52.43
CA MET A 1 56.43 56.04 51.87
C MET A 1 56.38 56.63 50.47
N ALA A 2 56.36 55.80 49.43
CA ALA A 2 55.88 56.16 48.09
C ALA A 2 55.74 54.86 47.27
N GLN A 3 54.49 54.41 47.10
CA GLN A 3 54.11 53.40 46.13
C GLN A 3 54.26 53.99 44.72
N THR A 4 54.93 53.29 43.80
CA THR A 4 54.83 53.58 42.35
C THR A 4 54.66 52.27 41.58
N LEU A 5 53.38 51.89 41.47
CA LEU A 5 52.70 51.27 40.33
C LEU A 5 53.60 50.63 39.26
N ALA A 6 53.68 49.29 39.27
CA ALA A 6 54.01 48.51 38.08
C ALA A 6 52.92 48.78 37.02
N SER A 7 53.26 49.57 36.00
CA SER A 7 52.39 49.85 34.87
C SER A 7 52.06 48.56 34.12
N ALA A 8 50.77 48.28 33.96
CA ALA A 8 50.28 47.15 33.17
C ALA A 8 50.84 47.20 31.73
N PRO A 9 51.15 46.05 31.11
CA PRO A 9 51.64 46.02 29.74
C PRO A 9 50.61 46.60 28.76
N PRO A 10 51.05 47.31 27.70
CA PRO A 10 50.15 47.96 26.75
C PRO A 10 49.28 46.95 25.99
N PRO A 11 48.02 47.29 25.65
CA PRO A 11 47.14 46.38 24.94
C PRO A 11 47.69 46.05 23.55
N MET A 12 47.81 44.76 23.26
CA MET A 12 48.28 44.22 21.98
C MET A 12 47.39 44.70 20.83
N ASN A 13 47.95 45.46 19.89
CA ASN A 13 47.23 45.97 18.71
C ASN A 13 46.94 44.83 17.73
N LYS A 14 45.75 44.24 17.82
CA LYS A 14 45.26 43.23 16.87
C LYS A 14 45.10 43.87 15.49
N GLY A 15 46.09 43.66 14.63
CA GLY A 15 46.11 44.16 13.26
C GLY A 15 44.86 43.78 12.47
N PHE A 16 44.53 44.60 11.46
CA PHE A 16 43.36 44.49 10.59
C PHE A 16 43.07 43.05 10.10
N PHE A 17 44.11 42.28 9.77
CA PHE A 17 44.00 40.88 9.32
C PHE A 17 43.49 39.91 10.41
N SER A 18 43.82 40.14 11.69
CA SER A 18 43.29 39.33 12.81
C SER A 18 41.79 39.58 13.02
N ARG A 19 41.33 40.83 12.82
CA ARG A 19 39.91 41.17 12.90
C ARG A 19 39.11 40.53 11.78
N ILE A 20 39.64 40.49 10.56
CA ILE A 20 38.99 39.82 9.41
C ILE A 20 38.91 38.31 9.62
N SER A 21 40.01 37.68 10.08
CA SER A 21 40.02 36.26 10.38
C SER A 21 38.99 35.88 11.44
N SER A 22 38.83 36.70 12.50
CA SER A 22 37.84 36.45 13.55
C SER A 22 36.40 36.56 13.05
N TYR A 23 36.12 37.39 12.04
CA TYR A 23 34.78 37.53 11.46
C TYR A 23 34.42 36.35 10.54
N ILE A 24 35.39 35.83 9.77
CA ILE A 24 35.19 34.69 8.86
C ILE A 24 34.98 33.38 9.64
N PHE A 25 35.60 33.23 10.81
CA PHE A 25 35.45 32.05 11.68
C PHE A 25 34.39 32.20 12.78
N ASP A 26 33.57 33.26 12.75
CA ASP A 26 32.40 33.35 13.64
C ASP A 26 31.33 32.34 13.18
N ILE A 27 30.95 31.43 14.08
CA ILE A 27 29.97 30.35 13.83
C ILE A 27 28.64 30.91 13.30
N ARG A 28 28.26 32.13 13.69
CA ARG A 28 27.03 32.79 13.24
C ARG A 28 27.15 33.30 11.81
N PHE A 29 28.30 33.88 11.45
CA PHE A 29 28.57 34.40 10.11
C PHE A 29 28.75 33.28 9.08
N LEU A 30 29.53 32.25 9.44
CA LEU A 30 29.70 31.05 8.62
C LEU A 30 28.36 30.32 8.41
N GLY A 31 27.51 30.27 9.45
CA GLY A 31 26.16 29.71 9.35
C GLY A 31 25.29 30.41 8.31
N VAL A 32 25.31 31.74 8.26
CA VAL A 32 24.55 32.52 7.26
C VAL A 32 25.06 32.28 5.84
N ILE A 33 26.39 32.26 5.65
CA ILE A 33 26.99 31.98 4.33
C ILE A 33 26.64 30.56 3.84
N VAL A 34 26.75 29.56 4.71
CA VAL A 34 26.42 28.17 4.37
C VAL A 34 24.94 28.02 4.05
N GLN A 35 24.04 28.70 4.77
CA GLN A 35 22.61 28.70 4.45
C GLN A 35 22.31 29.35 3.10
N ILE A 36 22.93 30.49 2.78
CA ILE A 36 22.78 31.14 1.47
C ILE A 36 23.30 30.24 0.36
N ALA A 37 24.46 29.62 0.55
CA ALA A 37 25.03 28.68 -0.41
C ALA A 37 24.14 27.45 -0.61
N PHE A 38 23.59 26.90 0.48
CA PHE A 38 22.65 25.78 0.44
C PHE A 38 21.37 26.14 -0.33
N ILE A 39 20.77 27.31 -0.04
CA ILE A 39 19.59 27.80 -0.78
C ILE A 39 19.92 27.98 -2.27
N ALA A 40 21.07 28.56 -2.60
CA ALA A 40 21.49 28.74 -3.99
C ALA A 40 21.65 27.39 -4.71
N ILE A 41 22.26 26.40 -4.06
CA ILE A 41 22.42 25.03 -4.58
C ILE A 41 21.05 24.37 -4.77
N VAL A 42 20.14 24.49 -3.80
CA VAL A 42 18.77 23.94 -3.92
C VAL A 42 18.03 24.60 -5.08
N ILE A 43 18.11 25.92 -5.24
CA ILE A 43 17.47 26.65 -6.34
C ILE A 43 18.05 26.20 -7.69
N LEU A 44 19.37 26.07 -7.80
CA LEU A 44 20.04 25.57 -9.01
C LEU A 44 19.67 24.11 -9.30
N GLY A 45 19.65 23.26 -8.27
CA GLY A 45 19.25 21.86 -8.38
C GLY A 45 17.80 21.70 -8.83
N VAL A 46 16.88 22.46 -8.23
CA VAL A 46 15.46 22.45 -8.60
C VAL A 46 15.27 22.99 -10.02
N ARG A 47 15.97 24.07 -10.41
CA ARG A 47 15.89 24.61 -11.78
C ARG A 47 16.43 23.64 -12.82
N THR A 48 17.57 23.01 -12.56
CA THR A 48 18.19 22.07 -13.48
C THR A 48 17.41 20.77 -13.58
N LEU A 49 17.00 20.17 -12.45
CA LEU A 49 16.17 18.96 -12.44
C LEU A 49 14.78 19.21 -13.03
N GLY A 50 14.14 20.32 -12.66
CA GLY A 50 12.84 20.72 -13.22
C GLY A 50 12.90 20.94 -14.73
N GLY A 51 13.96 21.61 -15.21
CA GLY A 51 14.20 21.82 -16.64
C GLY A 51 14.45 20.51 -17.40
N ASN A 52 15.29 19.62 -16.86
CA ASN A 52 15.55 18.30 -17.43
C ASN A 52 14.29 17.44 -17.46
N PHE A 53 13.52 17.41 -16.37
CA PHE A 53 12.26 16.66 -16.29
C PHE A 53 11.23 17.20 -17.29
N ALA A 54 11.02 18.52 -17.34
CA ALA A 54 10.05 19.14 -18.25
C ALA A 54 10.40 18.87 -19.72
N GLN A 55 11.69 18.96 -20.09
CA GLN A 55 12.14 18.66 -21.44
C GLN A 55 11.98 17.18 -21.81
N ASN A 56 12.28 16.26 -20.89
CA ASN A 56 12.14 14.82 -21.14
C ASN A 56 10.67 14.38 -21.16
N ALA A 57 9.84 14.91 -20.26
CA ALA A 57 8.40 14.66 -20.24
C ALA A 57 7.70 15.16 -21.51
N GLY A 58 8.10 16.34 -22.02
CA GLY A 58 7.57 16.87 -23.29
C GLY A 58 7.96 16.04 -24.52
N LYS A 59 9.15 15.41 -24.51
CA LYS A 59 9.60 14.49 -25.57
C LYS A 59 8.85 13.15 -25.52
N LEU A 60 8.65 12.59 -24.33
CA LEU A 60 7.88 11.36 -24.11
C LEU A 60 6.40 11.54 -24.47
N GLY A 61 5.80 12.66 -24.06
CA GLY A 61 4.42 13.04 -24.41
C GLY A 61 4.17 13.06 -25.92
N ARG A 62 5.17 13.49 -26.71
CA ARG A 62 5.08 13.57 -28.16
C ARG A 62 5.34 12.26 -28.90
N ALA A 63 6.13 11.35 -28.34
CA ALA A 63 6.50 10.10 -29.01
C ALA A 63 5.57 8.92 -28.68
N GLN A 64 4.94 8.93 -27.50
CA GLN A 64 4.27 7.73 -26.96
C GLN A 64 2.80 7.93 -26.56
N PHE A 65 2.35 9.16 -26.33
CA PHE A 65 1.00 9.44 -25.80
C PHE A 65 0.21 10.36 -26.73
N ILE A 66 -0.33 9.77 -27.80
CA ILE A 66 -1.26 10.44 -28.72
C ILE A 66 -2.67 10.31 -28.14
N CYS A 67 -3.31 11.45 -27.91
CA CYS A 67 -4.68 11.55 -27.45
C CYS A 67 -5.67 11.20 -28.56
N ARG A 68 -6.91 10.81 -28.19
CA ARG A 68 -7.99 10.52 -29.15
C ARG A 68 -8.35 11.71 -30.06
N ASP A 69 -8.02 12.94 -29.66
CA ASP A 69 -8.18 14.18 -30.43
C ASP A 69 -6.97 14.55 -31.31
N GLY A 70 -5.91 13.72 -31.32
CA GLY A 70 -4.68 13.95 -32.07
C GLY A 70 -3.67 14.88 -31.36
N SER A 71 -3.98 15.35 -30.15
CA SER A 71 -3.04 16.13 -29.33
C SER A 71 -2.01 15.23 -28.63
N PHE A 72 -0.92 15.82 -28.14
CA PHE A 72 0.14 15.12 -27.41
C PHE A 72 0.14 15.58 -25.97
N SER A 73 -0.34 14.74 -25.07
CA SER A 73 -0.44 15.05 -23.64
C SER A 73 -0.20 13.79 -22.82
N TYR A 74 0.56 13.94 -21.74
CA TYR A 74 0.75 12.86 -20.76
C TYR A 74 -0.56 12.44 -20.08
N ARG A 75 -1.60 13.29 -20.10
CA ARG A 75 -2.92 12.97 -19.56
C ARG A 75 -3.56 11.80 -20.31
N CYS A 76 -3.30 11.69 -21.60
CA CYS A 76 -3.85 10.65 -22.47
C CYS A 76 -3.18 9.30 -22.26
N ALA A 77 -2.10 9.24 -21.47
CA ALA A 77 -1.57 7.99 -20.96
C ALA A 77 -2.61 7.20 -20.15
N TYR A 78 -3.67 7.84 -19.65
CA TYR A 78 -4.75 7.22 -18.89
C TYR A 78 -6.04 7.03 -19.71
N ASP A 79 -6.08 7.38 -20.99
CA ASP A 79 -7.28 7.18 -21.83
C ASP A 79 -7.67 5.69 -21.95
N PHE A 80 -6.71 4.78 -21.78
CA PHE A 80 -6.99 3.35 -21.73
C PHE A 80 -7.91 2.98 -20.55
N MET A 81 -7.96 3.78 -19.47
CA MET A 81 -8.76 3.47 -18.29
C MET A 81 -10.26 3.54 -18.55
N ASP A 82 -10.67 4.39 -19.50
CA ASP A 82 -12.05 4.48 -19.98
C ASP A 82 -12.36 3.45 -21.08
N GLY A 83 -11.32 2.80 -21.63
CA GLY A 83 -11.45 1.73 -22.60
C GLY A 83 -11.91 0.41 -21.98
N ASN A 84 -12.37 -0.52 -22.83
CA ASN A 84 -12.82 -1.84 -22.40
C ASN A 84 -11.68 -2.65 -21.81
N ALA A 85 -11.90 -3.24 -20.64
CA ALA A 85 -10.92 -4.04 -19.93
C ALA A 85 -10.47 -5.28 -20.72
N GLY A 86 -11.39 -5.95 -21.42
CA GLY A 86 -11.08 -7.03 -22.36
C GLY A 86 -10.64 -8.36 -21.70
N PHE A 87 -10.64 -8.44 -20.36
CA PHE A 87 -10.39 -9.66 -19.60
C PHE A 87 -11.56 -9.96 -18.66
N ASP A 88 -11.74 -11.24 -18.34
CA ASP A 88 -12.79 -11.71 -17.44
C ASP A 88 -12.29 -11.81 -16.00
N ILE A 89 -13.18 -11.57 -15.03
CA ILE A 89 -12.91 -11.70 -13.60
C ILE A 89 -13.73 -12.89 -13.09
N SER A 90 -13.06 -13.90 -12.53
CA SER A 90 -13.72 -15.18 -12.22
C SER A 90 -14.80 -15.11 -11.13
N ASP A 91 -14.64 -14.23 -10.14
CA ASP A 91 -15.63 -13.98 -9.06
C ASP A 91 -15.64 -12.48 -8.72
N PRO A 92 -16.31 -11.64 -9.52
CA PRO A 92 -16.37 -10.22 -9.26
C PRO A 92 -17.41 -9.93 -8.17
N PRO A 93 -17.09 -9.08 -7.18
CA PRO A 93 -18.02 -8.75 -6.11
C PRO A 93 -19.21 -7.90 -6.57
N LEU A 94 -19.10 -7.20 -7.70
CA LEU A 94 -20.17 -6.50 -8.39
C LEU A 94 -20.33 -7.06 -9.81
N GLU A 95 -21.47 -6.83 -10.45
CA GLU A 95 -21.66 -7.23 -11.85
C GLU A 95 -20.59 -6.57 -12.73
N TYR A 96 -19.85 -7.40 -13.46
CA TYR A 96 -18.74 -7.00 -14.32
C TYR A 96 -18.80 -7.76 -15.63
N LYS A 97 -18.58 -7.05 -16.74
CA LYS A 97 -18.49 -7.58 -18.10
C LYS A 97 -17.14 -7.19 -18.70
N THR A 98 -16.63 -8.00 -19.61
CA THR A 98 -15.36 -7.73 -20.32
C THR A 98 -15.40 -6.45 -21.17
N THR A 99 -16.60 -5.96 -21.49
CA THR A 99 -16.84 -4.69 -22.19
C THR A 99 -16.83 -3.48 -21.27
N ASP A 100 -16.82 -3.66 -19.95
CA ASP A 100 -16.79 -2.56 -19.00
C ASP A 100 -15.40 -1.90 -18.97
N SER A 101 -15.36 -0.67 -18.46
CA SER A 101 -14.13 0.11 -18.43
C SER A 101 -13.11 -0.47 -17.45
N PHE A 102 -11.82 -0.21 -17.70
CA PHE A 102 -10.75 -0.55 -16.75
C PHE A 102 -10.95 0.11 -15.38
N TRP A 103 -11.56 1.30 -15.31
CA TRP A 103 -11.97 1.91 -14.04
C TRP A 103 -12.90 1.00 -13.23
N TRP A 104 -13.88 0.39 -13.90
CA TRP A 104 -14.84 -0.51 -13.26
C TRP A 104 -14.18 -1.82 -12.82
N ALA A 105 -13.28 -2.37 -13.65
CA ALA A 105 -12.50 -3.55 -13.29
C ALA A 105 -11.61 -3.30 -12.05
N LEU A 106 -10.95 -2.13 -11.99
CA LEU A 106 -10.13 -1.72 -10.85
C LEU A 106 -10.97 -1.58 -9.58
N TRP A 107 -12.16 -0.96 -9.68
CA TRP A 107 -13.06 -0.80 -8.54
C TRP A 107 -13.53 -2.14 -7.98
N ASN A 108 -13.88 -3.08 -8.85
CA ASN A 108 -14.17 -4.47 -8.47
C ASN A 108 -13.00 -5.13 -7.75
N GLY A 109 -11.77 -4.96 -8.25
CA GLY A 109 -10.56 -5.48 -7.61
C GLY A 109 -10.29 -4.89 -6.23
N ILE A 110 -10.52 -3.59 -6.05
CA ILE A 110 -10.41 -2.91 -4.74
C ILE A 110 -11.41 -3.50 -3.75
N ILE A 111 -12.68 -3.61 -4.13
CA ILE A 111 -13.73 -4.18 -3.27
C ILE A 111 -13.38 -5.63 -2.92
N ASN A 112 -12.89 -6.42 -3.89
CA ASN A 112 -12.51 -7.80 -3.62
C ASN A 112 -11.34 -7.90 -2.64
N THR A 113 -10.34 -7.01 -2.76
CA THR A 113 -9.21 -6.94 -1.82
C THR A 113 -9.69 -6.67 -0.40
N PHE A 114 -10.63 -5.74 -0.22
CA PHE A 114 -11.24 -5.49 1.08
C PHE A 114 -12.06 -6.68 1.59
N ARG A 115 -12.88 -7.29 0.73
CA ARG A 115 -13.69 -8.47 1.06
C ARG A 115 -12.82 -9.61 1.57
N VAL A 116 -11.80 -10.00 0.82
CA VAL A 116 -10.86 -11.08 1.20
C VAL A 116 -10.02 -10.66 2.41
N GLY A 117 -9.54 -9.42 2.45
CA GLY A 117 -8.73 -8.90 3.55
C GLY A 117 -9.44 -8.92 4.90
N ILE A 118 -10.72 -8.52 4.94
CA ILE A 118 -11.53 -8.55 6.17
C ILE A 118 -11.75 -9.99 6.64
N LEU A 119 -12.10 -10.91 5.73
CA LEU A 119 -12.27 -12.32 6.07
C LEU A 119 -10.95 -12.95 6.57
N ALA A 120 -9.84 -12.64 5.91
CA ALA A 120 -8.51 -13.09 6.32
C ALA A 120 -8.10 -12.53 7.69
N LEU A 121 -8.41 -11.27 7.99
CA LEU A 121 -8.14 -10.65 9.29
C LEU A 121 -8.88 -11.38 10.41
N ILE A 122 -10.18 -11.64 10.23
CA ILE A 122 -11.00 -12.35 11.20
C ILE A 122 -10.45 -13.77 11.41
N ALA A 123 -10.23 -14.52 10.32
CA ALA A 123 -9.73 -15.89 10.38
C ALA A 123 -8.33 -15.97 11.05
N THR A 124 -7.42 -15.07 10.66
CA THR A 124 -6.07 -15.01 11.23
C THR A 124 -6.08 -14.62 12.70
N THR A 125 -6.97 -13.71 13.12
CA THR A 125 -7.10 -13.33 14.53
C THR A 125 -7.57 -14.53 15.36
N ILE A 126 -8.57 -15.28 14.89
CA ILE A 126 -9.07 -16.46 15.59
C ILE A 126 -7.98 -17.53 15.66
N LEU A 127 -7.42 -17.94 14.52
CA LEU A 127 -6.41 -19.01 14.44
C LEU A 127 -5.12 -18.63 15.18
N GLY A 128 -4.67 -17.38 15.04
CA GLY A 128 -3.48 -16.87 15.71
C GLY A 128 -3.67 -16.81 17.23
N THR A 129 -4.84 -16.40 17.70
CA THR A 129 -5.15 -16.38 19.15
C THR A 129 -5.21 -17.81 19.70
N LEU A 130 -5.88 -18.74 19.00
CA LEU A 130 -5.95 -20.14 19.41
C LEU A 130 -4.56 -20.79 19.46
N ALA A 131 -3.73 -20.58 18.44
CA ALA A 131 -2.35 -21.06 18.42
C ALA A 131 -1.50 -20.43 19.53
N GLY A 132 -1.72 -19.14 19.82
CA GLY A 132 -1.10 -18.44 20.94
C GLY A 132 -1.45 -19.09 22.28
N ILE A 133 -2.74 -19.26 22.56
CA ILE A 133 -3.23 -19.91 23.79
C ILE A 133 -2.68 -21.33 23.90
N ALA A 134 -2.75 -22.12 22.83
CA ALA A 134 -2.25 -23.50 22.80
C ALA A 134 -0.75 -23.59 23.14
N ARG A 135 0.05 -22.61 22.71
CA ARG A 135 1.49 -22.54 23.04
C ARG A 135 1.76 -22.28 24.51
N LEU A 136 0.91 -21.49 25.17
CA LEU A 136 0.98 -21.18 26.61
C LEU A 136 0.38 -22.27 27.50
N SER A 137 -0.21 -23.32 26.92
CA SER A 137 -0.80 -24.42 27.69
C SER A 137 0.26 -25.21 28.48
N ASP A 138 -0.07 -25.59 29.71
CA ASP A 138 0.75 -26.51 30.53
C ASP A 138 0.86 -27.92 29.92
N ASN A 139 -0.02 -28.26 28.97
CA ASN A 139 0.07 -29.52 28.25
C ASN A 139 1.23 -29.48 27.24
N TRP A 140 2.30 -30.22 27.57
CA TRP A 140 3.51 -30.32 26.76
C TRP A 140 3.23 -30.68 25.29
N LEU A 141 2.32 -31.62 25.02
CA LEU A 141 2.04 -32.05 23.65
C LEU A 141 1.37 -30.92 22.86
N LEU A 142 0.36 -30.29 23.44
CA LEU A 142 -0.35 -29.18 22.79
C LEU A 142 0.58 -27.99 22.53
N SER A 143 1.42 -27.63 23.51
CA SER A 143 2.40 -26.56 23.38
C SER A 143 3.44 -26.85 22.30
N LYS A 144 3.92 -28.10 22.20
CA LYS A 144 4.86 -28.52 21.15
C LYS A 144 4.23 -28.53 19.76
N VAL A 145 3.01 -29.03 19.60
CA VAL A 145 2.30 -28.99 18.31
C VAL A 145 2.07 -27.55 17.87
N ALA A 146 1.65 -26.66 18.77
CA ALA A 146 1.47 -25.24 18.48
C ALA A 146 2.79 -24.57 18.07
N LEU A 147 3.90 -24.90 18.73
CA LEU A 147 5.24 -24.41 18.39
C LEU A 147 5.64 -24.83 16.97
N VAL A 148 5.49 -26.12 16.64
CA VAL A 148 5.83 -26.64 15.30
C VAL A 148 4.97 -25.96 14.22
N TYR A 149 3.66 -25.82 14.45
CA TYR A 149 2.77 -25.11 13.55
C TYR A 149 3.22 -23.66 13.29
N VAL A 150 3.53 -22.91 14.35
CA VAL A 150 3.98 -21.50 14.23
C VAL A 150 5.33 -21.39 13.53
N GLU A 151 6.28 -22.29 13.84
CA GLU A 151 7.59 -22.28 13.19
C GLU A 151 7.47 -22.58 11.70
N ILE A 152 6.69 -23.60 11.31
CA ILE A 152 6.49 -23.93 9.89
C ILE A 152 5.84 -22.75 9.16
N THR A 153 4.75 -22.20 9.71
CA THR A 153 4.00 -21.12 9.05
C THR A 153 4.79 -19.82 8.92
N ARG A 154 5.70 -19.52 9.87
CA ARG A 154 6.53 -18.31 9.82
C ARG A 154 7.83 -18.47 9.03
N ASN A 155 8.38 -19.69 8.95
CA ASN A 155 9.66 -19.94 8.28
C ASN A 155 9.52 -20.43 6.83
N THR A 156 8.31 -20.77 6.38
CA THR A 156 8.08 -21.17 4.98
C THR A 156 7.62 -19.99 4.11
N PRO A 157 8.08 -19.87 2.85
CA PRO A 157 7.61 -18.82 1.96
C PRO A 157 6.11 -18.89 1.74
N VAL A 158 5.42 -17.74 1.85
CA VAL A 158 3.96 -17.66 1.66
C VAL A 158 3.51 -18.19 0.30
N LEU A 159 4.35 -18.01 -0.74
CA LEU A 159 4.06 -18.53 -2.07
C LEU A 159 3.95 -20.06 -2.08
N VAL A 160 4.86 -20.75 -1.36
CA VAL A 160 4.83 -22.22 -1.25
C VAL A 160 3.57 -22.67 -0.51
N GLN A 161 3.19 -21.97 0.56
CA GLN A 161 1.96 -22.27 1.29
C GLN A 161 0.72 -22.12 0.41
N LEU A 162 0.62 -21.03 -0.35
CA LEU A 162 -0.49 -20.78 -1.27
C LEU A 162 -0.55 -21.84 -2.39
N LEU A 163 0.58 -22.18 -2.99
CA LEU A 163 0.62 -23.20 -4.05
C LEU A 163 0.29 -24.59 -3.50
N LEU A 164 0.81 -24.96 -2.33
CA LEU A 164 0.49 -26.23 -1.69
C LEU A 164 -1.01 -26.31 -1.39
N LEU A 165 -1.59 -25.28 -0.79
CA LEU A 165 -3.04 -25.24 -0.55
C LEU A 165 -3.85 -25.31 -1.85
N TYR A 166 -3.40 -24.63 -2.92
CA TYR A 166 -4.04 -24.71 -4.22
C TYR A 166 -4.02 -26.12 -4.79
N PHE A 167 -2.86 -26.77 -4.84
CA PHE A 167 -2.71 -28.11 -5.40
C PHE A 167 -3.32 -29.22 -4.54
N SER A 168 -3.19 -29.12 -3.21
CA SER A 168 -3.64 -30.17 -2.28
C SER A 168 -5.10 -30.04 -1.89
N VAL A 169 -5.62 -28.81 -1.75
CA VAL A 169 -6.99 -28.56 -1.31
C VAL A 169 -7.84 -28.17 -2.51
N VAL A 170 -7.56 -27.03 -3.15
CA VAL A 170 -8.47 -26.46 -4.17
C VAL A 170 -8.68 -27.40 -5.36
N LEU A 171 -7.62 -28.04 -5.85
CA LEU A 171 -7.70 -29.01 -6.95
C LEU A 171 -8.27 -30.38 -6.54
N ALA A 172 -8.28 -30.70 -5.25
CA ALA A 172 -8.93 -31.91 -4.75
C ALA A 172 -10.45 -31.73 -4.59
N LEU A 173 -10.94 -30.48 -4.59
CA LEU A 173 -12.37 -30.20 -4.60
C LEU A 173 -12.98 -30.47 -6.00
N PRO A 174 -14.25 -30.88 -6.06
CA PRO A 174 -14.93 -31.17 -7.33
C PRO A 174 -15.11 -29.89 -8.16
N ASP A 175 -15.25 -30.06 -9.48
CA ASP A 175 -15.61 -28.96 -10.37
C ASP A 175 -17.01 -28.42 -10.03
N ILE A 176 -17.32 -27.19 -10.44
CA ILE A 176 -18.57 -26.50 -10.11
C ILE A 176 -19.83 -27.26 -10.56
N ARG A 177 -19.70 -28.10 -11.59
CA ARG A 177 -20.79 -28.95 -12.09
C ARG A 177 -21.11 -30.12 -11.16
N GLU A 178 -20.15 -30.54 -10.35
CA GLU A 178 -20.23 -31.67 -9.43
C GLU A 178 -20.08 -31.19 -7.97
N ALA A 179 -20.44 -29.92 -7.71
CA ALA A 179 -20.28 -29.30 -6.40
C ALA A 179 -20.94 -30.13 -5.30
N ILE A 180 -20.21 -30.37 -4.21
CA ILE A 180 -20.72 -31.12 -3.06
C ILE A 180 -21.68 -30.22 -2.29
N GLN A 181 -22.83 -30.78 -1.89
CA GLN A 181 -23.76 -30.16 -0.96
C GLN A 181 -23.55 -30.76 0.44
N PRO A 182 -22.86 -30.05 1.36
CA PRO A 182 -22.65 -30.55 2.71
C PRO A 182 -23.99 -30.62 3.43
N PHE A 183 -24.30 -31.78 4.03
CA PHE A 183 -25.43 -31.97 4.94
C PHE A 183 -26.82 -31.65 4.34
N GLY A 184 -26.96 -31.67 3.01
CA GLY A 184 -28.22 -31.33 2.34
C GLY A 184 -28.65 -29.86 2.49
N LEU A 185 -27.77 -29.01 3.02
CA LEU A 185 -27.99 -27.57 3.07
C LEU A 185 -27.79 -26.98 1.67
N PRO A 186 -28.40 -25.82 1.37
CA PRO A 186 -28.22 -25.12 0.09
C PRO A 186 -26.83 -24.46 -0.01
N ILE A 187 -25.79 -25.11 0.51
CA ILE A 187 -24.41 -24.66 0.50
C ILE A 187 -23.68 -25.53 -0.53
N PHE A 188 -22.99 -24.90 -1.47
CA PHE A 188 -22.27 -25.63 -2.52
C PHE A 188 -20.77 -25.42 -2.35
N LEU A 189 -20.02 -26.52 -2.32
CA LEU A 189 -18.57 -26.50 -2.23
C LEU A 189 -17.96 -27.06 -3.52
N SER A 190 -17.10 -26.26 -4.16
CA SER A 190 -16.42 -26.61 -5.41
C SER A 190 -14.98 -26.08 -5.41
N ASN A 191 -14.21 -26.42 -6.45
CA ASN A 191 -12.89 -25.87 -6.72
C ASN A 191 -12.89 -24.33 -6.95
N ARG A 192 -14.07 -23.69 -7.07
CA ARG A 192 -14.24 -22.23 -7.07
C ARG A 192 -14.53 -21.64 -5.69
N GLY A 193 -14.59 -22.47 -4.66
CA GLY A 193 -14.85 -22.07 -3.29
C GLY A 193 -16.24 -22.46 -2.80
N LEU A 194 -16.73 -21.70 -1.83
CA LEU A 194 -17.99 -21.93 -1.12
C LEU A 194 -19.06 -20.96 -1.62
N SER A 195 -20.11 -21.47 -2.25
CA SER A 195 -21.26 -20.68 -2.67
C SER A 195 -22.38 -20.83 -1.63
N ILE A 196 -22.80 -19.71 -1.07
CA ILE A 196 -23.86 -19.61 -0.07
C ILE A 196 -24.98 -18.76 -0.68
N PRO A 197 -26.25 -19.19 -0.60
CA PRO A 197 -27.38 -18.41 -1.08
C PRO A 197 -27.46 -17.12 -0.27
N TRP A 198 -27.51 -15.99 -0.97
CA TRP A 198 -27.71 -14.69 -0.35
C TRP A 198 -29.14 -14.22 -0.59
N PRO A 199 -29.81 -13.62 0.41
CA PRO A 199 -31.13 -13.05 0.19
C PRO A 199 -31.05 -11.89 -0.82
N GLU A 200 -31.80 -12.01 -1.91
CA GLU A 200 -31.96 -10.94 -2.90
C GLU A 200 -33.30 -10.25 -2.71
N PHE A 201 -33.27 -8.92 -2.57
CA PHE A 201 -34.48 -8.11 -2.45
C PHE A 201 -35.07 -7.86 -3.84
N MET A 202 -36.25 -8.44 -4.08
CA MET A 202 -37.04 -8.19 -5.28
C MET A 202 -37.59 -6.74 -5.31
N SER A 203 -38.00 -6.23 -6.47
CA SER A 203 -38.62 -4.90 -6.56
C SER A 203 -39.89 -4.74 -5.70
N SER A 204 -40.55 -5.83 -5.33
CA SER A 204 -41.70 -5.85 -4.41
C SER A 204 -41.31 -5.90 -2.92
N ALA A 205 -40.05 -6.12 -2.58
CA ALA A 205 -39.58 -6.21 -1.20
C ALA A 205 -39.91 -4.98 -0.33
N PRO A 206 -39.86 -3.72 -0.83
CA PRO A 206 -40.25 -2.55 -0.04
C PRO A 206 -41.73 -2.58 0.36
N ILE A 207 -42.61 -3.09 -0.50
CA ILE A 207 -44.04 -3.23 -0.20
C ILE A 207 -44.26 -4.25 0.92
N TRP A 208 -43.59 -5.39 0.85
CA TRP A 208 -43.67 -6.41 1.90
C TRP A 208 -43.08 -5.94 3.23
N LEU A 209 -41.98 -5.18 3.20
CA LEU A 209 -41.43 -4.55 4.40
C LEU A 209 -42.39 -3.51 5.00
N ALA A 210 -43.08 -2.73 4.17
CA ALA A 210 -44.09 -1.77 4.64
C ALA A 210 -45.27 -2.49 5.31
N PHE A 211 -45.75 -3.59 4.74
CA PHE A 211 -46.77 -4.44 5.38
C PHE A 211 -46.29 -5.01 6.73
N LEU A 212 -45.05 -5.53 6.78
CA LEU A 212 -44.47 -6.07 8.01
C LEU A 212 -44.33 -5.03 9.14
N ILE A 213 -44.09 -3.77 8.78
CA ILE A 213 -43.93 -2.66 9.74
C ILE A 213 -45.28 -2.07 10.17
N LEU A 214 -46.28 -2.05 9.27
CA LEU A 214 -47.59 -1.45 9.54
C LEU A 214 -48.63 -2.43 10.10
N GLY A 215 -48.39 -3.74 10.00
CA GLY A 215 -49.31 -4.80 10.44
C GLY A 215 -50.26 -5.25 9.34
#